data_AF-A0A6B3EEB8-F1
#
_entry.id   AF-A0A6B3EEB8-F1
#
_cell.length_a   1.000
_cell.length_b   1.000
_cell.length_c   1.000
_cell.angle_alpha   90.00
_cell.angle_beta   90.00
_cell.angle_gamma   90.00
#
_symmetry.space_group_name_H-M   'P 1'
#
loop_
_entity.id
_entity.type
_entity.pdbx_description
1 polymer ?
#
loop_
_entity_poly.entity_id
_entity_poly.type
_entity_poly.pdbx_seq_one_letter_code
_entity_poly.pdbx_strand_id
1 'polypeptide(L)' 'VPGLFAAGDMATSVPPSMAAAVASGYVAGAGAVARCAAGY' A
#
# COMPACT_ATOMS: atom_id res chain seq x y z
N VAL A 1 -5.03 -8.34 -7.13
CA VAL A 1 -6.17 -7.90 -7.98
C VAL A 1 -5.84 -6.52 -8.53
N PRO A 2 -5.97 -6.28 -9.84
CA PRO A 2 -5.72 -4.95 -10.42
C PRO A 2 -6.59 -3.90 -9.69
N GLY A 3 -5.96 -2.85 -9.15
CA GLY A 3 -6.61 -1.79 -8.38
C GLY A 3 -6.75 -2.07 -6.89
N LEU A 4 -6.41 -3.28 -6.44
CA LEU A 4 -6.41 -3.64 -5.02
C LEU A 4 -5.04 -3.33 -4.41
N PHE A 5 -5.04 -2.43 -3.44
CA PHE A 5 -3.87 -2.08 -2.65
C PHE A 5 -4.13 -2.44 -1.19
N ALA A 6 -3.12 -3.01 -0.53
CA ALA A 6 -3.16 -3.34 0.89
C ALA A 6 -1.97 -2.69 1.59
N ALA A 7 -2.17 -2.28 2.85
CA ALA A 7 -1.14 -1.71 3.69
C ALA A 7 -1.25 -2.25 5.12
N GLY A 8 -0.14 -2.14 5.86
CA GLY A 8 -0.02 -2.58 7.24
C GLY A 8 0.08 -4.10 7.39
N ASP A 9 -0.40 -4.58 8.53
CA ASP A 9 -0.35 -5.99 8.95
C ASP A 9 -0.96 -6.95 7.91
N MET A 10 -2.01 -6.50 7.21
CA MET A 10 -2.66 -7.27 6.15
C MET A 10 -1.83 -7.41 4.86
N ALA A 11 -0.79 -6.58 4.70
CA ALA A 11 -0.01 -6.47 3.46
C ALA A 11 1.39 -7.08 3.57
N THR A 12 1.88 -7.35 4.78
CA THR A 12 3.26 -7.76 5.01
C THR A 12 3.33 -8.90 6.02
N SER A 13 4.21 -9.89 5.80
CA SER A 13 4.54 -10.90 6.83
C SER A 13 5.48 -10.35 7.93
N VAL A 14 5.60 -9.02 8.03
CA VAL A 14 6.43 -8.33 9.01
C VAL A 14 5.63 -8.18 10.30
N PRO A 15 6.25 -8.37 11.48
CA PRO A 15 5.56 -8.17 12.76
C PRO A 15 4.88 -6.79 12.82
N PRO A 16 3.66 -6.71 13.38
CA PRO A 16 2.89 -5.48 13.41
C PRO A 16 3.68 -4.37 14.09
N SER A 17 3.93 -3.29 13.36
CA SER A 17 4.61 -2.10 13.87
C SER A 17 4.12 -0.85 13.14
N MET A 18 4.17 0.29 13.85
CA MET A 18 3.81 1.58 13.27
C MET A 18 4.67 1.92 12.04
N ALA A 19 5.96 1.58 12.09
CA ALA A 19 6.89 1.79 10.98
C ALA A 19 6.50 0.97 9.74
N ALA A 20 6.16 -0.32 9.91
CA ALA A 20 5.72 -1.17 8.81
C ALA A 20 4.40 -0.67 8.21
N ALA A 21 3.47 -0.20 9.03
CA ALA A 21 2.20 0.36 8.57
C ALA A 21 2.38 1.65 7.74
N VAL A 22 3.25 2.56 8.19
CA VAL A 22 3.54 3.81 7.48
C VAL A 22 4.25 3.55 6.15
N ALA A 23 5.27 2.68 6.14
CA ALA A 23 6.03 2.38 4.94
C ALA A 23 5.17 1.67 3.88
N SER A 24 4.42 0.64 4.26
CA SER A 24 3.52 -0.06 3.35
C SER A 24 2.35 0.81 2.90
N GLY A 25 1.82 1.68 3.76
CA GLY A 25 0.80 2.67 3.42
C GLY A 25 1.27 3.69 2.39
N TYR A 26 2.50 4.19 2.53
CA TYR A 26 3.10 5.11 1.55
C TYR A 26 3.20 4.47 0.17
N VAL A 27 3.71 3.23 0.09
CA VAL A 27 3.85 2.50 -1.18
C VAL A 27 2.48 2.18 -1.80
N ALA A 28 1.52 1.71 -0.99
CA ALA A 28 0.16 1.43 -1.43
C ALA A 28 -0.54 2.70 -1.97
N GLY A 29 -0.41 3.82 -1.26
CA GLY A 29 -0.95 5.12 -1.66
C GLY A 29 -0.30 5.65 -2.94
N ALA A 30 1.04 5.60 -3.04
CA ALA A 30 1.77 6.02 -4.24
C ALA A 30 1.35 5.19 -5.47
N GLY A 31 1.20 3.87 -5.31
CA GLY A 31 0.72 2.98 -6.37
C GLY A 31 -0.72 3.30 -6.79
N ALA A 32 -1.61 3.58 -5.83
CA ALA A 32 -3.00 3.96 -6.12
C ALA A 32 -3.09 5.30 -6.86
N VAL A 33 -2.32 6.30 -6.42
CA VAL A 33 -2.27 7.62 -7.07
C VAL A 33 -1.68 7.53 -8.47
N ALA A 34 -0.59 6.79 -8.65
CA ALA A 34 0.01 6.59 -9.96
C ALA A 34 -0.95 5.90 -10.94
N ARG A 35 -1.71 4.90 -10.46
CA ARG A 35 -2.74 4.23 -11.27
C ARG A 35 -3.87 5.18 -11.67
N CYS A 36 -4.38 5.96 -10.70
CA CYS A 36 -5.39 6.98 -10.93
C CYS A 36 -4.91 8.05 -11.94
N ALA A 37 -3.68 8.54 -11.79
CA ALA A 37 -3.06 9.49 -12.70
C ALA A 37 -2.84 8.90 -14.11
N ALA A 38 -2.62 7.60 -14.22
CA ALA A 38 -2.52 6.89 -15.50
C ALA A 38 -3.89 6.64 -16.15
N GLY A 39 -5.00 6.99 -15.50
CA GLY A 39 -6.36 6.87 -16.04
C GLY A 39 -6.99 5.48 -15.92
N TYR A 40 -6.49 4.65 -15.00
CA TYR A 40 -6.98 3.29 -14.71
C TYR A 40 -7.32 3.09 -13.24
#